data_AF-A0A9D9DF36-F1
#
_entry.id   AF-A0A9D9DF36-F1
#
_cell.length_a   1.000
_cell.length_b   1.000
_cell.length_c   1.000
_cell.angle_alpha   90.00
_cell.angle_beta   90.00
_cell.angle_gamma   90.00
#
_symmetry.space_group_name_H-M   'P 1'
#
loop_
_entity.id
_entity.type
_entity.pdbx_description
1 polymer ?
#
loop_
_entity_poly.entity_id
_entity_poly.type
_entity_poly.pdbx_seq_one_letter_code
_entity_poly.pdbx_strand_id
1 'polypeptide(L)'
;MVAALIAGSLFTRQLLWTPISAINMTDIVSNQFKMSNAYFAGTDTNGEPFKMHARSGRQEYDNPDIILLDAVSGTINRVSGNEKITDDIVANAGRYNRRTRTITLIGDVRVDSSNGDKVRTEELVIKL
;
A
#
# COMPACT_ATOMS: atom_id res chain seq x y z
N MET A 1 61.72 14.05 -53.34
CA MET A 1 61.10 13.00 -52.50
C MET A 1 59.85 13.58 -51.87
N VAL A 2 58.66 13.14 -52.28
CA VAL A 2 57.39 13.56 -51.65
C VAL A 2 56.88 12.37 -50.85
N ALA A 3 56.67 12.57 -49.55
CA ALA A 3 56.39 11.53 -48.57
C ALA A 3 54.87 11.35 -48.35
N ALA A 4 54.51 10.06 -48.42
CA ALA A 4 53.36 9.32 -47.91
C ALA A 4 52.17 10.03 -47.25
N LEU A 5 51.00 9.67 -47.79
CA LEU A 5 49.68 9.64 -47.18
C LEU A 5 49.68 8.78 -45.89
N ILE A 6 49.19 9.31 -44.76
CA ILE A 6 48.77 8.49 -43.62
C ILE A 6 47.33 8.87 -43.28
N ALA A 7 46.42 7.99 -43.70
CA ALA A 7 45.05 7.94 -43.20
C ALA A 7 45.08 7.41 -41.76
N GLY A 8 44.94 8.31 -40.78
CA GLY A 8 44.81 7.96 -39.37
C GLY A 8 43.37 8.16 -38.90
N SER A 9 42.49 7.19 -39.15
CA SER A 9 41.18 7.14 -38.49
C SER A 9 41.37 6.66 -37.06
N LEU A 10 41.53 7.60 -36.12
CA LEU A 10 41.54 7.27 -34.69
C LEU A 10 40.14 7.46 -34.12
N PHE A 11 39.51 6.31 -33.91
CA PHE A 11 38.25 6.07 -33.23
C PHE A 11 38.07 6.98 -32.02
N THR A 12 37.14 7.92 -32.13
CA THR A 12 36.49 8.54 -30.98
C THR A 12 35.77 7.44 -30.21
N ARG A 13 36.32 7.00 -29.08
CA ARG A 13 35.52 6.32 -28.06
C ARG A 13 34.59 7.35 -27.44
N GLN A 14 33.49 7.64 -28.15
CA GLN A 14 32.30 8.22 -27.55
C GLN A 14 31.93 7.32 -26.37
N LEU A 15 32.10 7.84 -25.16
CA LEU A 15 31.47 7.27 -23.98
C LEU A 15 29.97 7.28 -24.29
N LEU A 16 29.42 6.11 -24.62
CA LEU A 16 28.01 5.93 -24.88
C LEU A 16 27.29 6.26 -23.57
N TRP A 17 26.75 7.48 -23.47
CA TRP A 17 25.61 7.73 -22.61
C TRP A 17 24.55 6.73 -23.04
N THR A 18 24.28 5.71 -22.23
CA THR A 18 23.05 4.94 -22.39
C THR A 18 21.92 5.92 -22.09
N PRO A 19 21.15 6.34 -23.10
CA PRO A 19 20.01 7.21 -22.82
C PRO A 19 19.04 6.42 -21.94
N ILE A 20 18.42 7.10 -20.99
CA ILE A 20 17.37 6.54 -20.10
C ILE A 20 16.23 5.88 -20.92
N SER A 21 16.15 6.15 -22.22
CA SER A 21 15.25 5.49 -23.18
C SER A 21 15.51 3.98 -23.41
N ALA A 22 16.60 3.40 -22.88
CA ALA A 22 16.76 1.93 -22.84
C ALA A 22 15.95 1.27 -21.71
N ILE A 23 15.39 2.07 -20.80
CA ILE A 23 14.41 1.60 -19.83
C ILE A 23 13.06 1.67 -20.52
N ASN A 24 12.49 0.51 -20.82
CA ASN A 24 11.13 0.36 -21.31
C ASN A 24 10.15 0.87 -20.24
N MET A 25 9.86 2.17 -20.23
CA MET A 25 8.99 2.81 -19.23
C MET A 25 7.57 2.23 -19.23
N THR A 26 7.19 1.53 -20.28
CA THR A 26 5.94 0.78 -20.41
C THR A 26 5.87 -0.45 -19.49
N ASP A 27 6.99 -1.02 -19.04
CA ASP A 27 7.03 -2.05 -17.99
C ASP A 27 6.99 -1.45 -16.56
N ILE A 28 7.24 -0.14 -16.42
CA ILE A 28 7.28 0.57 -15.12
C ILE A 28 5.88 1.02 -14.65
N VAL A 29 4.86 0.94 -15.49
CA VAL A 29 3.50 1.42 -15.15
C VAL A 29 2.44 0.37 -15.47
N SER A 30 2.54 -0.79 -14.83
CA SER A 30 1.47 -1.79 -14.84
C SER A 30 0.38 -1.44 -13.82
N ASN A 31 -0.41 -0.38 -14.06
CA ASN A 31 -1.66 -0.07 -13.32
C ASN A 31 -1.60 -0.16 -11.78
N GLN A 32 -0.45 0.20 -11.18
CA GLN A 32 -0.29 0.20 -9.72
C GLN A 32 -0.88 1.47 -9.14
N PHE A 33 -1.89 1.31 -8.27
CA PHE A 33 -2.44 2.45 -7.55
C PHE A 33 -1.65 2.70 -6.28
N LYS A 34 -0.99 3.86 -6.24
CA LYS A 34 -0.47 4.46 -5.01
C LYS A 34 -1.41 5.60 -4.60
N MET A 35 -1.90 5.53 -3.38
CA MET A 35 -2.86 6.47 -2.80
C MET A 35 -2.21 7.15 -1.61
N SER A 36 -2.21 8.47 -1.58
CA SER A 36 -1.95 9.25 -0.37
C SER A 36 -3.26 9.58 0.31
N ASN A 37 -3.26 9.66 1.65
CA ASN A 37 -4.45 9.97 2.44
C ASN A 37 -5.65 9.07 2.07
N ALA A 38 -5.39 7.76 2.00
CA ALA A 38 -6.35 6.79 1.53
C ALA A 38 -7.51 6.65 2.52
N TYR A 39 -8.74 6.65 2.01
CA TYR A 39 -9.94 6.50 2.81
C TYR A 39 -10.80 5.37 2.25
N PHE A 40 -11.21 4.46 3.12
CA PHE A 40 -12.02 3.29 2.82
C PHE A 40 -13.26 3.31 3.70
N ALA A 41 -14.43 3.11 3.10
CA ALA A 41 -15.68 2.98 3.83
C ALA A 41 -16.54 1.92 3.16
N GLY A 42 -17.37 1.25 3.96
CA GLY A 42 -18.24 0.19 3.49
C GLY A 42 -19.05 -0.39 4.63
N THR A 43 -19.59 -1.58 4.41
CA THR A 43 -20.29 -2.37 5.43
C THR A 43 -19.48 -3.63 5.73
N ASP A 44 -19.45 -4.03 6.99
CA ASP A 44 -18.85 -5.29 7.43
C ASP A 44 -19.76 -6.50 7.10
N THR A 45 -19.36 -7.70 7.52
CA THR A 45 -20.14 -8.93 7.30
C THR A 45 -21.50 -8.94 8.01
N ASN A 46 -21.67 -8.07 9.02
CA ASN A 46 -22.90 -7.90 9.78
C ASN A 46 -23.78 -6.77 9.22
N GLY A 47 -23.34 -6.10 8.14
CA GLY A 47 -24.01 -4.95 7.55
C GLY A 47 -23.73 -3.62 8.25
N GLU A 48 -22.83 -3.61 9.24
CA GLU A 48 -22.49 -2.43 10.02
C GLU A 48 -21.46 -1.57 9.27
N PRO A 49 -21.59 -0.24 9.29
CA PRO A 49 -20.67 0.62 8.57
C PRO A 49 -19.30 0.61 9.23
N PHE A 50 -18.26 0.51 8.40
CA PHE A 50 -16.87 0.73 8.79
C PHE A 50 -16.27 1.91 8.04
N LYS A 51 -15.29 2.57 8.67
CA LYS A 51 -14.48 3.61 8.06
C LYS A 51 -13.04 3.41 8.46
N MET A 52 -12.15 3.38 7.47
CA MET A 52 -10.71 3.27 7.68
C MET A 52 -10.00 4.36 6.90
N HIS A 53 -8.99 4.94 7.53
CA HIS A 53 -8.07 5.90 6.96
C HIS A 53 -6.66 5.32 7.02
N ALA A 54 -5.86 5.64 6.01
CA ALA A 54 -4.44 5.36 6.03
C ALA A 54 -3.67 6.56 5.47
N ARG A 55 -2.51 6.85 6.04
CA ARG A 55 -1.61 7.88 5.52
C ARG A 55 -1.24 7.59 4.07
N SER A 56 -1.01 6.33 3.74
CA SER A 56 -0.87 5.89 2.35
C SER A 56 -1.36 4.46 2.15
N GLY A 57 -1.76 4.16 0.93
CA GLY A 57 -2.07 2.82 0.47
C GLY A 57 -1.35 2.55 -0.84
N ARG A 58 -0.86 1.32 -1.04
CA ARG A 58 -0.34 0.87 -2.32
C ARG A 58 -0.86 -0.52 -2.62
N GLN A 59 -1.17 -0.77 -3.88
CA GLN A 59 -1.42 -2.14 -4.33
C GLN A 59 -0.11 -2.93 -4.34
N GLU A 60 -0.16 -4.19 -3.92
CA GLU A 60 1.00 -5.06 -3.95
C GLU A 60 1.34 -5.51 -5.37
N TYR A 61 2.64 -5.57 -5.68
CA TYR A 61 3.14 -5.79 -7.05
C TYR A 61 2.70 -7.15 -7.60
N ASP A 62 2.94 -8.22 -6.85
CA ASP A 62 2.64 -9.60 -7.29
C ASP A 62 1.20 -10.03 -6.98
N ASN A 63 0.44 -9.21 -6.25
CA ASN A 63 -0.89 -9.57 -5.81
C ASN A 63 -1.84 -8.36 -5.81
N PRO A 64 -2.58 -8.13 -6.92
CA PRO A 64 -3.45 -6.96 -7.05
C PRO A 64 -4.64 -6.98 -6.08
N ASP A 65 -4.94 -8.09 -5.42
CA ASP A 65 -5.97 -8.16 -4.39
C ASP A 65 -5.49 -7.64 -3.04
N ILE A 66 -4.19 -7.43 -2.87
CA ILE A 66 -3.59 -6.92 -1.64
C ILE A 66 -3.33 -5.44 -1.78
N ILE A 67 -3.86 -4.67 -0.83
CA ILE A 67 -3.52 -3.27 -0.63
C ILE A 67 -2.76 -3.18 0.70
N LEU A 68 -1.50 -2.75 0.62
CA LEU A 68 -0.69 -2.43 1.79
C LEU A 68 -0.96 -1.00 2.22
N LEU A 69 -1.22 -0.83 3.50
CA LEU A 69 -1.61 0.41 4.15
C LEU A 69 -0.55 0.79 5.18
N ASP A 70 -0.31 2.09 5.31
CA ASP A 70 0.63 2.65 6.27
C ASP A 70 -0.09 3.69 7.15
N ALA A 71 0.20 3.63 8.45
CA ALA A 71 -0.38 4.43 9.53
C ALA A 71 -1.90 4.44 9.43
N VAL A 72 -2.49 3.34 9.88
CA VAL A 72 -3.90 3.05 9.75
C VAL A 72 -4.64 3.55 10.99
N SER A 73 -5.76 4.22 10.76
CA SER A 73 -6.75 4.53 11.79
C SER A 73 -8.14 4.23 11.27
N GLY A 74 -9.11 4.05 12.16
CA GLY A 74 -10.48 3.87 11.72
C GLY A 74 -11.43 3.57 12.84
N THR A 75 -12.68 3.45 12.45
CA THR A 75 -13.78 3.15 13.35
C THR A 75 -14.60 2.01 12.75
N ILE A 76 -14.86 1.00 13.56
CA ILE A 76 -15.77 -0.09 13.23
C ILE A 76 -16.92 -0.12 14.24
N ASN A 77 -18.09 -0.58 13.80
CA ASN A 77 -19.19 -0.85 14.70
C ASN A 77 -19.44 -2.35 14.76
N ARG A 78 -19.57 -2.90 15.96
CA ARG A 78 -19.97 -4.28 16.18
C ARG A 78 -21.18 -4.34 17.10
N VAL A 79 -21.98 -5.39 16.95
CA VAL A 79 -23.11 -5.66 17.83
C VAL A 79 -22.71 -6.77 18.79
N SER A 80 -22.84 -6.51 20.09
CA SER A 80 -22.62 -7.49 21.15
C SER A 80 -23.86 -7.55 22.02
N GLY A 81 -24.63 -8.64 21.92
CA GLY A 81 -25.96 -8.72 22.52
C GLY A 81 -26.89 -7.68 21.89
N ASN A 82 -27.45 -6.79 22.70
CA ASN A 82 -28.32 -5.70 22.25
C ASN A 82 -27.59 -4.35 22.15
N GLU A 83 -26.28 -4.32 22.38
CA GLU A 83 -25.51 -3.08 22.40
C GLU A 83 -24.67 -2.94 21.13
N LYS A 84 -24.70 -1.73 20.57
CA LYS A 84 -23.80 -1.32 19.51
C LYS A 84 -22.54 -0.76 20.14
N ILE A 85 -21.41 -1.36 19.82
CA ILE A 85 -20.10 -0.95 20.30
C ILE A 85 -19.33 -0.36 19.12
N THR A 86 -18.85 0.86 19.30
CA THR A 86 -17.98 1.54 18.36
C THR A 86 -16.54 1.35 18.83
N ASP A 87 -15.70 0.76 17.98
CA ASP A 87 -14.29 0.54 18.25
C ASP A 87 -13.47 1.53 17.41
N ASP A 88 -12.69 2.38 18.08
CA ASP A 88 -11.70 3.24 17.45
C ASP A 88 -10.35 2.52 17.44
N ILE A 89 -9.78 2.36 16.23
CA ILE A 89 -8.64 1.50 15.98
C ILE A 89 -7.50 2.31 15.39
N VAL A 90 -6.28 2.07 15.88
CA VAL A 90 -5.04 2.58 15.27
C VAL A 90 -3.99 1.48 15.16
N ALA A 91 -3.17 1.53 14.10
CA ALA A 91 -2.06 0.60 13.87
C ALA A 91 -0.97 1.23 12.98
N ASN A 92 0.26 0.74 13.10
CA ASN A 92 1.38 1.24 12.28
C ASN A 92 1.23 0.87 10.80
N ALA A 93 0.74 -0.33 10.51
CA ALA A 93 0.53 -0.83 9.17
C ALA A 93 -0.77 -1.63 9.05
N GLY A 94 -1.23 -1.77 7.82
CA GLY A 94 -2.35 -2.63 7.49
C GLY A 94 -2.16 -3.35 6.18
N ARG A 95 -2.86 -4.47 6.03
CA ARG A 95 -2.95 -5.23 4.79
C ARG A 95 -4.40 -5.56 4.54
N TYR A 96 -4.96 -4.95 3.51
CA TYR A 96 -6.32 -5.24 3.06
C TYR A 96 -6.29 -6.26 1.92
N ASN A 97 -6.90 -7.42 2.15
CA ASN A 97 -7.15 -8.42 1.13
C ASN A 97 -8.58 -8.23 0.59
N ARG A 98 -8.69 -7.74 -0.64
CA ARG A 98 -9.96 -7.47 -1.32
C ARG A 98 -10.75 -8.74 -1.60
N ARG A 99 -10.06 -9.85 -1.86
CA ARG A 99 -10.68 -11.15 -2.18
C ARG A 99 -11.39 -11.74 -0.97
N THR A 100 -10.73 -11.71 0.19
CA THR A 100 -11.28 -12.27 1.44
C THR A 100 -11.97 -11.23 2.31
N ARG A 101 -12.00 -9.96 1.87
CA ARG A 101 -12.52 -8.81 2.63
C ARG A 101 -11.96 -8.77 4.05
N THR A 102 -10.65 -8.93 4.16
CA THR A 102 -9.98 -9.01 5.46
C THR A 102 -8.95 -7.89 5.58
N ILE A 103 -8.97 -7.16 6.69
CA ILE A 103 -7.90 -6.23 7.05
C ILE A 103 -7.09 -6.88 8.17
N THR A 104 -5.79 -7.06 7.93
CA THR A 104 -4.82 -7.39 8.98
C THR A 104 -4.09 -6.11 9.38
N LEU A 105 -4.23 -5.72 10.64
CA LEU A 105 -3.52 -4.59 11.24
C LEU A 105 -2.29 -5.09 11.98
N ILE A 106 -1.16 -4.41 11.79
CA ILE A 106 0.16 -4.90 12.22
C ILE A 106 0.94 -3.76 12.88
N GLY A 107 1.52 -4.07 14.04
CA GLY A 107 2.40 -3.21 14.81
C GLY A 107 1.66 -2.20 15.66
N ASP A 108 1.85 -2.29 16.99
CA ASP A 108 1.30 -1.37 17.99
C ASP A 108 -0.20 -1.07 17.79
N VAL A 109 -0.97 -2.14 17.56
CA VAL A 109 -2.41 -2.05 17.34
C VAL A 109 -3.08 -1.69 18.66
N ARG A 110 -3.87 -0.62 18.64
CA ARG A 110 -4.70 -0.21 19.78
C ARG A 110 -6.15 -0.13 19.36
N VAL A 111 -7.02 -0.60 20.23
CA VAL A 111 -8.47 -0.48 20.11
C VAL A 111 -9.00 0.15 21.38
N ASP A 112 -9.72 1.26 21.24
CA ASP A 112 -10.50 1.89 22.31
C ASP A 112 -11.98 1.73 21.95
N SER A 113 -12.71 0.97 22.76
CA SER A 113 -14.13 0.65 22.51
C SER A 113 -15.05 1.55 23.31
N SER A 114 -16.22 1.88 22.76
CA SER A 114 -17.23 2.74 23.40
C SER A 114 -17.83 2.15 24.69
N ASN A 115 -17.71 0.84 24.90
CA ASN A 115 -18.10 0.15 26.14
C ASN A 115 -17.01 0.19 27.23
N GLY A 116 -15.87 0.84 26.96
CA GLY A 116 -14.74 0.96 27.88
C GLY A 116 -13.64 -0.10 27.70
N ASP A 117 -13.83 -1.08 26.82
CA ASP A 117 -12.79 -2.07 26.53
C ASP A 117 -11.57 -1.42 25.86
N LYS A 118 -10.39 -1.91 26.21
CA LYS A 118 -9.12 -1.48 25.63
C LYS A 118 -8.29 -2.68 25.24
N VAL A 119 -7.89 -2.73 23.98
CA VAL A 119 -7.04 -3.80 23.46
C VAL A 119 -5.73 -3.23 22.97
N ARG A 120 -4.63 -3.90 23.33
CA ARG A 120 -3.31 -3.64 22.76
C ARG A 120 -2.70 -4.95 22.31
N THR A 121 -2.30 -5.02 21.04
CA THR A 121 -1.74 -6.22 20.42
C THR A 121 -0.77 -5.84 19.31
N GLU A 122 0.05 -6.79 18.88
CA GLU A 122 0.91 -6.61 17.70
C GLU A 122 0.18 -6.90 16.39
N GLU A 123 -0.85 -7.75 16.43
CA GLU A 123 -1.63 -8.09 15.25
C GLU A 123 -3.12 -8.19 15.59
N LEU A 124 -3.96 -7.66 14.71
CA LEU A 124 -5.40 -7.79 14.75
C LEU A 124 -5.95 -8.09 13.35
N VAL A 125 -6.79 -9.11 13.23
CA VAL A 125 -7.43 -9.50 11.97
C VAL A 125 -8.91 -9.17 12.04
N ILE A 126 -9.37 -8.32 11.12
CA ILE A 126 -10.76 -7.86 11.02
C ILE A 126 -11.35 -8.41 9.72
N LYS A 127 -12.51 -9.05 9.83
CA LYS A 127 -13.31 -9.45 8.66
C LYS A 127 -14.36 -8.39 8.39
N LEU A 128 -14.36 -7.89 7.16
CA LEU A 128 -15.33 -6.94 6.61
C LEU A 128 -16.31 -7.66 5.69
#